data_AF-A0A1V1RE82-F1
#
_entry.id   AF-A0A1V1RE82-F1
#
_cell.length_a   1.000
_cell.length_b   1.000
_cell.length_c   1.000
_cell.angle_alpha   90.00
_cell.angle_beta   90.00
_cell.angle_gamma   90.00
#
_symmetry.space_group_name_H-M   'P 1'
#
loop_
_entity.id
_entity.type
_entity.pdbx_description
1 polymer ?
#
loop_
_entity_poly.entity_id
_entity_poly.type
_entity_poly.pdbx_seq_one_letter_code
_entity_poly.pdbx_strand_id
1 'polypeptide(L)'
;MKRWALLVLGVACSLATAYGAMQLAMYSWNQVVEYKSPFVDLDTERFTGARPPLSSPVPDAEQRRTVVVLIDGLTDEASRSMRSLEELRKRGADIHLTAPQPSLSYPCWTTAFSGATPQISGVTTNWYEGRVKVETLFDVAHGSGRRLAVAGPDDLDALYGVSELTSATALIPWGEGEYRSARIVDAAISLERKNASDFAVVLLPDVDDAGHAAGSASARYASTVAKVDADLARLIDAFDDGKTVFAVFPDHGHTPEGGHGGWEDPVVHTFAVFAGPGVRHTEASARLEDVAPTVSVLAGLQSPRLARGMAIEDVLADGNGRARDADFVRASGFALAYARQVGGPESIAGIDTLGSRADVERVIARAEQQRLASDRRERIPQALALAFAALGVLAVIGLASWRALVAAASGVVAYNAVFTSLYFLVHRYRWSLSTFNEESQVQEFFNARMAEAVLAALVACVVAALVYAALRKQPKDPRQGYAAGWLALGVATVLAIQAVLGLQVAWFLWRWGAPCVWRLPDLFWGFKYDVDLLQTTALGAAAILGPVVTYAVGRWHPKTRAES
;
A
#
# COMPACT_ATOMS: atom_id res chain seq x y z
N MET A 1 33.93 -27.73 28.12
CA MET A 1 33.15 -26.66 28.79
C MET A 1 32.89 -25.46 27.89
N LYS A 2 33.91 -24.71 27.43
CA LYS A 2 33.72 -23.49 26.60
C LYS A 2 32.77 -23.63 25.39
N ARG A 3 32.85 -24.73 24.62
CA ARG A 3 31.98 -24.93 23.44
C ARG A 3 30.54 -25.29 23.75
N TRP A 4 30.30 -25.97 24.87
CA TRP A 4 28.93 -26.25 25.34
C TRP A 4 28.25 -24.95 25.79
N ALA A 5 28.99 -24.05 26.44
CA ALA A 5 28.49 -22.72 26.76
C ALA A 5 28.15 -21.91 25.50
N LEU A 6 29.00 -21.92 24.47
CA LEU A 6 28.71 -21.25 23.19
C LEU A 6 27.47 -21.81 22.50
N LEU A 7 27.25 -23.13 22.56
CA LEU A 7 26.03 -23.75 22.05
C LEU A 7 24.79 -23.22 22.79
N VAL A 8 24.76 -23.34 24.12
CA VAL A 8 23.60 -22.97 24.93
C VAL A 8 23.30 -21.48 24.82
N LEU A 9 24.32 -20.63 24.98
CA LEU A 9 24.16 -19.18 24.86
C LEU A 9 23.76 -18.76 23.45
N GLY A 10 24.29 -19.44 22.43
CA GLY A 10 23.92 -19.17 21.05
C GLY A 10 22.45 -19.51 20.77
N VAL A 11 21.95 -20.65 21.24
CA VAL A 11 20.53 -21.03 21.08
C VAL A 11 19.65 -20.01 21.80
N ALA A 12 19.97 -19.69 23.06
CA ALA A 12 19.22 -18.71 23.83
C ALA A 12 19.19 -17.33 23.14
N CYS A 13 20.33 -16.87 22.63
CA CYS A 13 20.42 -15.61 21.88
C CYS A 13 19.56 -15.65 20.60
N SER A 14 19.62 -16.74 19.84
CA SER A 14 18.86 -16.89 18.59
C SER A 14 17.35 -16.94 18.83
N LEU A 15 16.90 -17.63 19.88
CA LEU A 15 15.49 -17.65 20.29
C LEU A 15 15.01 -16.28 20.78
N ALA A 16 15.84 -15.55 21.52
CA ALA A 16 15.53 -14.19 21.94
C ALA A 16 15.42 -13.23 20.74
N THR A 17 16.31 -13.34 19.76
CA THR A 17 16.24 -12.58 18.51
C THR A 17 14.99 -12.92 17.70
N ALA A 18 14.64 -14.21 17.60
CA ALA A 18 13.42 -14.66 16.92
C ALA A 18 12.15 -14.12 17.60
N TYR A 19 12.09 -14.17 18.93
CA TYR A 19 10.97 -13.61 19.69
C TYR A 19 10.88 -12.08 19.51
N GLY A 20 12.01 -11.38 19.56
CA GLY A 20 12.05 -9.93 19.31
C GLY A 20 11.56 -9.56 17.91
N ALA A 21 11.93 -10.34 16.89
CA ALA A 21 11.46 -10.14 15.53
C ALA A 21 9.94 -10.36 15.40
N MET A 22 9.40 -11.39 16.06
CA MET A 22 7.97 -11.65 16.10
C MET A 22 7.19 -10.49 16.72
N GLN A 23 7.65 -9.99 17.88
CA GLN A 23 7.02 -8.85 18.55
C GLN A 23 7.08 -7.59 17.69
N LEU A 24 8.21 -7.34 17.03
CA LEU A 24 8.39 -6.19 16.17
C LEU A 24 7.53 -6.29 14.89
N ALA A 25 7.34 -7.50 14.33
CA ALA A 25 6.47 -7.72 13.18
C ALA A 25 5.01 -7.42 13.54
N MET A 26 4.52 -7.99 14.65
CA MET A 26 3.17 -7.72 15.15
C MET A 26 2.95 -6.24 15.42
N TYR A 27 3.92 -5.59 16.07
CA TYR A 27 3.86 -4.16 16.33
C TYR A 27 3.76 -3.36 15.02
N SER A 28 4.65 -3.61 14.06
CA SER A 28 4.72 -2.85 12.80
C SER A 28 3.45 -3.04 11.95
N TRP A 29 2.92 -4.26 11.90
CA TRP A 29 1.66 -4.57 11.23
C TRP A 29 0.49 -3.75 11.82
N ASN A 30 0.35 -3.77 13.15
CA ASN A 30 -0.72 -3.03 13.82
C ASN A 30 -0.61 -1.51 13.62
N GLN A 31 0.60 -0.96 13.44
CA GLN A 31 0.76 0.47 13.14
C GLN A 31 0.10 0.88 11.81
N VAL A 32 -0.01 -0.04 10.85
CA VAL A 32 -0.65 0.22 9.55
C VAL A 32 -2.15 -0.09 9.62
N VAL A 33 -2.53 -1.25 10.16
CA VAL A 33 -3.94 -1.69 10.23
C VAL A 33 -4.77 -0.83 11.17
N GLU A 34 -4.20 -0.42 12.31
CA GLU A 34 -4.87 0.41 13.30
C GLU A 34 -4.48 1.90 13.18
N TYR A 35 -4.00 2.31 11.99
CA TYR A 35 -3.49 3.65 11.79
C TYR A 35 -4.54 4.72 12.09
N LYS A 36 -4.20 5.63 12.99
CA LYS A 36 -5.04 6.79 13.31
C LYS A 36 -4.41 8.03 12.72
N SER A 37 -5.03 8.54 11.66
CA SER A 37 -4.53 9.74 11.00
C SER A 37 -4.55 10.93 11.96
N PRO A 38 -3.43 11.66 12.13
CA PRO A 38 -3.40 12.90 12.89
C PRO A 38 -3.96 14.10 12.10
N PHE A 39 -4.53 13.87 10.92
CA PHE A 39 -4.90 14.93 9.98
C PHE A 39 -6.41 15.16 9.82
N VAL A 40 -7.24 14.28 10.38
CA VAL A 40 -8.72 14.37 10.27
C VAL A 40 -9.30 15.62 10.94
N ASP A 41 -8.57 16.19 11.90
CA ASP A 41 -8.95 17.40 12.65
C ASP A 41 -8.07 18.61 12.31
N LEU A 42 -7.45 18.65 11.11
CA LEU A 42 -6.64 19.79 10.71
C LEU A 42 -7.44 21.10 10.70
N ASP A 43 -6.89 22.11 11.37
CA ASP A 43 -7.36 23.50 11.37
C ASP A 43 -6.87 24.21 10.10
N THR A 44 -7.53 23.92 8.98
CA THR A 44 -7.23 24.53 7.68
C THR A 44 -7.64 26.00 7.63
N GLU A 45 -8.68 26.37 8.38
CA GLU A 45 -9.28 27.72 8.38
C GLU A 45 -8.37 28.77 9.00
N ARG A 46 -7.46 28.38 9.89
CA ARG A 46 -6.42 29.26 10.43
C ARG A 46 -5.67 30.08 9.38
N PHE A 47 -5.49 29.54 8.17
CA PHE A 47 -4.69 30.16 7.13
C PHE A 47 -5.52 30.82 6.03
N THR A 48 -6.76 30.39 5.84
CA THR A 48 -7.61 30.84 4.72
C THR A 48 -8.87 31.56 5.18
N GLY A 49 -9.09 31.66 6.49
CA GLY A 49 -10.37 32.08 7.08
C GLY A 49 -11.40 30.96 7.11
N ALA A 50 -12.53 31.24 7.73
CA ALA A 50 -13.64 30.31 7.85
C ALA A 50 -14.18 29.91 6.48
N ARG A 51 -14.37 28.61 6.26
CA ARG A 51 -14.99 28.11 5.02
C ARG A 51 -16.48 28.46 5.03
N PRO A 52 -17.04 29.00 3.93
CA PRO A 52 -18.48 29.21 3.84
C PRO A 52 -19.24 27.89 4.06
N PRO A 53 -20.44 27.91 4.69
CA PRO A 53 -21.27 26.73 4.80
C PRO A 53 -21.50 26.08 3.42
N LEU A 54 -21.57 24.75 3.35
CA LEU A 54 -21.77 24.03 2.08
C LEU A 54 -23.05 24.45 1.34
N SER A 55 -24.06 24.91 2.09
CA SER A 55 -25.33 25.44 1.55
C SER A 55 -25.20 26.80 0.88
N SER A 56 -24.06 27.49 1.05
CA SER A 56 -23.76 28.74 0.36
C SER A 56 -23.23 28.41 -1.04
N PRO A 57 -23.87 28.89 -2.12
CA PRO A 57 -23.41 28.64 -3.47
C PRO A 57 -22.03 29.28 -3.68
N VAL A 58 -21.18 28.59 -4.46
CA VAL A 58 -19.93 29.18 -4.91
C VAL A 58 -20.26 30.36 -5.85
N PRO A 59 -19.68 31.55 -5.64
CA PRO A 59 -20.00 32.71 -6.45
C PRO A 59 -19.80 32.46 -7.95
N ASP A 60 -20.81 32.85 -8.73
CA ASP A 60 -20.85 32.76 -10.19
C ASP A 60 -20.70 31.34 -10.77
N ALA A 61 -20.78 30.30 -9.93
CA ALA A 61 -20.65 28.91 -10.37
C ALA A 61 -21.98 28.38 -10.93
N GLU A 62 -21.88 27.71 -12.08
CA GLU A 62 -22.99 26.97 -12.67
C GLU A 62 -23.14 25.61 -11.99
N GLN A 63 -24.39 25.28 -11.65
CA GLN A 63 -24.75 23.98 -11.12
C GLN A 63 -24.87 22.94 -12.24
N ARG A 64 -23.73 22.46 -12.74
CA ARG A 64 -23.68 21.44 -13.78
C ARG A 64 -24.10 20.08 -13.22
N ARG A 65 -24.94 19.37 -13.97
CA ARG A 65 -25.32 18.00 -13.65
C ARG A 65 -24.11 17.10 -13.82
N THR A 66 -23.80 16.28 -12.82
CA THR A 66 -22.56 15.49 -12.80
C THR A 66 -22.82 14.03 -12.44
N VAL A 67 -22.25 13.12 -13.23
CA VAL A 67 -22.31 11.66 -13.01
C VAL A 67 -20.90 11.14 -12.83
N VAL A 68 -20.63 10.60 -11.65
CA VAL A 68 -19.38 9.96 -11.30
C VAL A 68 -19.55 8.45 -11.40
N VAL A 69 -18.68 7.78 -12.16
CA VAL A 69 -18.68 6.33 -12.29
C VAL A 69 -17.32 5.78 -11.90
N LEU A 70 -17.29 4.99 -10.83
CA LEU A 70 -16.09 4.26 -10.40
C LEU A 70 -16.20 2.81 -10.91
N ILE A 71 -15.20 2.34 -11.66
CA ILE A 71 -15.12 0.93 -12.10
C ILE A 71 -13.94 0.27 -11.39
N ASP A 72 -14.24 -0.51 -10.36
CA ASP A 72 -13.23 -1.08 -9.47
C ASP A 72 -12.28 -2.02 -10.21
N GLY A 73 -10.98 -1.91 -9.95
CA GLY A 73 -9.95 -2.80 -10.49
C GLY A 73 -9.73 -2.73 -12.01
N LEU A 74 -10.32 -1.75 -12.72
CA LEU A 74 -10.15 -1.59 -14.17
C LEU A 74 -8.78 -1.00 -14.53
N THR A 75 -7.98 -1.76 -15.27
CA THR A 75 -6.66 -1.30 -15.75
C THR A 75 -6.79 -0.26 -16.87
N ASP A 76 -5.81 0.66 -16.97
CA ASP A 76 -5.75 1.62 -18.08
C ASP A 76 -5.73 0.91 -19.44
N GLU A 77 -4.94 -0.16 -19.58
CA GLU A 77 -4.86 -0.96 -20.80
C GLU A 77 -6.24 -1.51 -21.23
N ALA A 78 -6.98 -2.15 -20.31
CA ALA A 78 -8.29 -2.70 -20.64
C ALA A 78 -9.32 -1.62 -20.97
N SER A 79 -9.21 -0.44 -20.33
CA SER A 79 -10.07 0.72 -20.61
C SER A 79 -9.96 1.22 -22.06
N ARG A 80 -8.85 0.93 -22.76
CA ARG A 80 -8.64 1.29 -24.17
C ARG A 80 -9.47 0.44 -25.13
N SER A 81 -9.98 -0.70 -24.66
CA SER A 81 -10.86 -1.59 -25.44
C SER A 81 -12.35 -1.28 -25.26
N MET A 82 -12.71 -0.40 -24.31
CA MET A 82 -14.09 -0.04 -23.99
C MET A 82 -14.58 1.07 -24.93
N ARG A 83 -15.60 0.76 -25.74
CA ARG A 83 -16.14 1.71 -26.71
C ARG A 83 -16.83 2.87 -26.01
N SER A 84 -17.52 2.63 -24.89
CA SER A 84 -18.20 3.69 -24.13
C SER A 84 -17.21 4.75 -23.63
N LEU A 85 -16.04 4.33 -23.13
CA LEU A 85 -14.97 5.23 -22.73
C LEU A 85 -14.32 5.92 -23.93
N GLU A 86 -14.11 5.23 -25.05
CA GLU A 86 -13.59 5.83 -26.28
C GLU A 86 -14.48 7.02 -26.73
N GLU A 87 -15.80 6.86 -26.71
CA GLU A 87 -16.73 7.94 -27.07
C GLU A 87 -16.69 9.11 -26.07
N LEU A 88 -16.50 8.85 -24.77
CA LEU A 88 -16.29 9.93 -23.80
C LEU A 88 -14.96 10.66 -24.04
N ARG A 89 -13.86 9.94 -24.31
CA ARG A 89 -12.55 10.52 -24.61
C ARG A 89 -12.58 11.45 -25.81
N LYS A 90 -13.28 11.06 -26.89
CA LYS A 90 -13.44 11.89 -28.12
C LYS A 90 -14.05 13.28 -27.88
N ARG A 91 -14.74 13.48 -26.76
CA ARG A 91 -15.42 14.74 -26.42
C ARG A 91 -14.98 15.31 -25.08
N GLY A 92 -13.84 14.87 -24.55
CA GLY A 92 -13.43 15.15 -23.19
C GLY A 92 -11.94 15.01 -22.94
N ALA A 93 -11.57 14.95 -21.66
CA ALA A 93 -10.20 14.78 -21.21
C ALA A 93 -9.91 13.31 -20.89
N ASP A 94 -8.75 12.83 -21.30
CA ASP A 94 -8.21 11.52 -20.96
C ASP A 94 -6.96 11.70 -20.09
N ILE A 95 -7.08 11.33 -18.81
CA ILE A 95 -6.09 11.65 -17.80
C ILE A 95 -5.43 10.36 -17.32
N HIS A 96 -4.10 10.28 -17.40
CA HIS A 96 -3.36 9.21 -16.75
C HIS A 96 -3.27 9.49 -15.25
N LEU A 97 -3.79 8.57 -14.43
CA LEU A 97 -3.79 8.72 -12.98
C LEU A 97 -2.67 7.91 -12.33
N THR A 98 -2.20 8.40 -11.19
CA THR A 98 -1.44 7.61 -10.22
C THR A 98 -2.26 7.44 -8.94
N ALA A 99 -2.61 6.20 -8.59
CA ALA A 99 -3.27 5.85 -7.33
C ALA A 99 -2.28 5.87 -6.16
N PRO A 100 -2.72 6.27 -4.95
CA PRO A 100 -1.87 6.20 -3.77
C PRO A 100 -1.68 4.75 -3.32
N GLN A 101 -0.75 4.57 -2.39
CA GLN A 101 -0.50 3.29 -1.72
C GLN A 101 -1.03 3.33 -0.27
N PRO A 102 -1.64 2.24 0.24
CA PRO A 102 -1.90 0.97 -0.44
C PRO A 102 -2.99 1.09 -1.50
N SER A 103 -2.78 0.47 -2.66
CA SER A 103 -3.68 0.50 -3.82
C SER A 103 -4.80 -0.53 -3.68
N LEU A 104 -5.46 -0.51 -2.51
CA LEU A 104 -6.62 -1.32 -2.16
C LEU A 104 -7.90 -0.49 -2.34
N SER A 105 -9.03 -1.17 -2.49
CA SER A 105 -10.32 -0.55 -2.83
C SER A 105 -10.79 0.48 -1.82
N TYR A 106 -10.91 0.18 -0.52
CA TYR A 106 -11.42 1.17 0.46
C TYR A 106 -10.51 2.40 0.60
N PRO A 107 -9.18 2.25 0.71
CA PRO A 107 -8.25 3.39 0.66
C PRO A 107 -8.38 4.23 -0.62
N CYS A 108 -8.52 3.59 -1.79
CA CYS A 108 -8.55 4.29 -3.08
C CYS A 108 -9.93 4.88 -3.40
N TRP A 109 -11.04 4.22 -3.08
CA TRP A 109 -12.39 4.80 -3.11
C TRP A 109 -12.45 6.05 -2.24
N THR A 110 -11.95 5.96 -1.00
CA THR A 110 -11.93 7.10 -0.08
C THR A 110 -11.11 8.24 -0.68
N THR A 111 -9.95 7.93 -1.28
CA THR A 111 -9.12 8.93 -1.96
C THR A 111 -9.86 9.57 -3.14
N ALA A 112 -10.53 8.78 -3.98
CA ALA A 112 -11.23 9.27 -5.16
C ALA A 112 -12.41 10.17 -4.81
N PHE A 113 -13.16 9.85 -3.74
CA PHE A 113 -14.33 10.61 -3.31
C PHE A 113 -14.02 11.76 -2.36
N SER A 114 -12.85 11.82 -1.70
CA SER A 114 -12.50 12.90 -0.76
C SER A 114 -11.29 13.72 -1.17
N GLY A 115 -10.47 13.22 -2.10
CA GLY A 115 -9.13 13.73 -2.35
C GLY A 115 -8.16 13.53 -1.18
N ALA A 116 -8.56 12.86 -0.09
CA ALA A 116 -7.71 12.58 1.05
C ALA A 116 -7.07 11.19 0.88
N THR A 117 -5.76 11.16 0.62
CA THR A 117 -4.96 9.92 0.54
C THR A 117 -5.06 9.09 1.82
N PRO A 118 -4.69 7.79 1.82
CA PRO A 118 -4.77 6.90 2.99
C PRO A 118 -4.12 7.47 4.27
N GLN A 119 -3.00 8.18 4.11
CA GLN A 119 -2.32 8.88 5.20
C GLN A 119 -3.19 9.98 5.85
N ILE A 120 -4.03 10.66 5.07
CA ILE A 120 -4.89 11.77 5.52
C ILE A 120 -6.23 11.23 6.03
N SER A 121 -6.84 10.28 5.32
CA SER A 121 -8.14 9.72 5.71
C SER A 121 -8.04 8.77 6.90
N GLY A 122 -6.91 8.07 7.05
CA GLY A 122 -6.74 6.99 8.01
C GLY A 122 -7.29 5.65 7.52
N VAL A 123 -7.84 5.59 6.30
CA VAL A 123 -8.32 4.34 5.69
C VAL A 123 -7.15 3.69 4.98
N THR A 124 -6.59 2.64 5.57
CA THR A 124 -5.34 1.98 5.11
C THR A 124 -5.53 0.53 4.68
N THR A 125 -6.70 -0.05 4.91
CA THR A 125 -7.02 -1.45 4.58
C THR A 125 -8.48 -1.56 4.15
N ASN A 126 -8.86 -2.68 3.55
CA ASN A 126 -10.27 -3.03 3.31
C ASN A 126 -10.96 -3.56 4.58
N TRP A 127 -10.24 -3.75 5.69
CA TRP A 127 -10.80 -4.03 7.02
C TRP A 127 -11.26 -2.78 7.78
N TYR A 128 -11.22 -1.61 7.15
CA TYR A 128 -11.68 -0.39 7.81
C TYR A 128 -13.18 -0.48 8.10
N GLU A 129 -13.56 -0.30 9.36
CA GLU A 129 -14.95 -0.36 9.80
C GLU A 129 -15.50 1.04 10.15
N GLY A 130 -16.73 1.29 9.68
CA GLY A 130 -17.52 2.47 10.00
C GLY A 130 -17.29 3.64 9.04
N ARG A 131 -17.90 4.79 9.39
CA ARG A 131 -17.86 5.98 8.54
C ARG A 131 -16.47 6.60 8.50
N VAL A 132 -16.02 7.02 7.32
CA VAL A 132 -14.77 7.77 7.16
C VAL A 132 -14.86 9.13 7.86
N LYS A 133 -13.72 9.62 8.35
CA LYS A 133 -13.66 10.87 9.13
C LYS A 133 -13.30 12.10 8.30
N VAL A 134 -13.29 11.97 6.98
CA VAL A 134 -13.01 13.06 6.04
C VAL A 134 -14.26 13.38 5.25
N GLU A 135 -14.42 14.65 4.89
CA GLU A 135 -15.49 15.09 3.99
C GLU A 135 -15.29 14.46 2.60
N THR A 136 -16.39 14.07 1.96
CA THR A 136 -16.42 13.43 0.64
C THR A 136 -17.30 14.21 -0.34
N LEU A 137 -17.28 13.83 -1.62
CA LEU A 137 -18.22 14.32 -2.63
C LEU A 137 -19.68 14.11 -2.22
N PHE A 138 -20.01 13.05 -1.46
CA PHE A 138 -21.36 12.81 -0.96
C PHE A 138 -21.78 13.91 0.02
N ASP A 139 -20.90 14.23 0.99
CA ASP A 139 -21.15 15.27 1.99
C ASP A 139 -21.26 16.65 1.34
N VAL A 140 -20.37 16.96 0.40
CA VAL A 140 -20.37 18.23 -0.34
C VAL A 140 -21.64 18.36 -1.17
N ALA A 141 -22.00 17.36 -1.96
CA ALA A 141 -23.18 17.40 -2.81
C ALA A 141 -24.45 17.57 -1.95
N HIS A 142 -24.61 16.76 -0.91
CA HIS A 142 -25.73 16.87 0.03
C HIS A 142 -25.78 18.25 0.69
N GLY A 143 -24.66 18.70 1.26
CA GLY A 143 -24.57 19.97 1.97
C GLY A 143 -24.83 21.19 1.09
N SER A 144 -24.54 21.10 -0.21
CA SER A 144 -24.87 22.11 -1.21
C SER A 144 -26.29 22.01 -1.79
N GLY A 145 -27.13 21.11 -1.25
CA GLY A 145 -28.52 20.95 -1.63
C GLY A 145 -28.73 20.22 -2.96
N ARG A 146 -27.73 19.46 -3.43
CA ARG A 146 -27.86 18.62 -4.63
C ARG A 146 -28.83 17.47 -4.37
N ARG A 147 -29.62 17.12 -5.38
CA ARG A 147 -30.38 15.87 -5.47
C ARG A 147 -29.43 14.73 -5.81
N LEU A 148 -28.77 14.25 -4.77
CA LEU A 148 -27.76 13.20 -4.84
C LEU A 148 -28.42 11.81 -4.97
N ALA A 149 -28.02 11.04 -5.98
CA ALA A 149 -28.37 9.63 -6.14
C ALA A 149 -27.11 8.74 -6.11
N VAL A 150 -27.18 7.59 -5.41
CA VAL A 150 -26.06 6.66 -5.30
C VAL A 150 -26.50 5.24 -5.63
N ALA A 151 -25.76 4.54 -6.48
CA ALA A 151 -25.96 3.13 -6.78
C ALA A 151 -24.63 2.38 -6.73
N GLY A 152 -24.59 1.24 -6.04
CA GLY A 152 -23.32 0.52 -5.86
C GLY A 152 -23.40 -0.57 -4.79
N PRO A 153 -22.25 -1.07 -4.32
CA PRO A 153 -22.19 -1.98 -3.18
C PRO A 153 -22.66 -1.29 -1.90
N ASP A 154 -23.18 -2.07 -0.94
CA ASP A 154 -23.64 -1.57 0.36
C ASP A 154 -22.51 -1.05 1.25
N ASP A 155 -21.25 -1.40 0.95
CA ASP A 155 -20.04 -0.81 1.54
C ASP A 155 -19.99 0.72 1.40
N LEU A 156 -20.61 1.29 0.36
CA LEU A 156 -20.74 2.75 0.23
C LEU A 156 -21.51 3.36 1.41
N ASP A 157 -22.48 2.64 1.96
CA ASP A 157 -23.25 3.12 3.12
C ASP A 157 -22.47 2.93 4.42
N ALA A 158 -21.76 1.81 4.56
CA ALA A 158 -20.90 1.58 5.70
C ALA A 158 -19.80 2.65 5.82
N LEU A 159 -19.15 3.00 4.69
CA LEU A 159 -18.05 3.95 4.66
C LEU A 159 -18.50 5.42 4.65
N TYR A 160 -19.60 5.76 3.98
CA TYR A 160 -19.97 7.16 3.73
C TYR A 160 -21.35 7.56 4.24
N GLY A 161 -22.16 6.62 4.74
CA GLY A 161 -23.52 6.89 5.24
C GLY A 161 -24.46 7.44 4.17
N VAL A 162 -24.32 6.96 2.92
CA VAL A 162 -25.05 7.51 1.76
C VAL A 162 -26.58 7.41 1.93
N SER A 163 -27.11 6.45 2.69
CA SER A 163 -28.54 6.35 2.98
C SER A 163 -29.07 7.54 3.78
N GLU A 164 -28.23 8.22 4.57
CA GLU A 164 -28.59 9.42 5.33
C GLU A 164 -28.38 10.72 4.55
N LEU A 165 -27.51 10.70 3.52
CA LEU A 165 -27.10 11.88 2.76
C LEU A 165 -27.86 12.04 1.43
N THR A 166 -28.35 10.97 0.86
CA THR A 166 -28.85 10.98 -0.53
C THR A 166 -30.34 11.24 -0.62
N SER A 167 -30.78 11.72 -1.77
CA SER A 167 -32.22 11.75 -2.12
C SER A 167 -32.73 10.36 -2.50
N ALA A 168 -31.85 9.49 -2.99
CA ALA A 168 -32.17 8.10 -3.27
C ALA A 168 -30.90 7.22 -3.34
N THR A 169 -30.99 5.99 -2.83
CA THR A 169 -29.95 4.97 -2.97
C THR A 169 -30.47 3.70 -3.64
N ALA A 170 -29.55 2.96 -4.24
CA ALA A 170 -29.71 1.57 -4.66
C ALA A 170 -28.45 0.78 -4.30
N LEU A 171 -28.46 0.22 -3.10
CA LEU A 171 -27.32 -0.50 -2.53
C LEU A 171 -27.52 -2.00 -2.70
N ILE A 172 -26.49 -2.69 -3.20
CA ILE A 172 -26.53 -4.11 -3.52
C ILE A 172 -25.46 -4.83 -2.70
N PRO A 173 -25.80 -5.83 -1.87
CA PRO A 173 -24.82 -6.59 -1.12
C PRO A 173 -23.77 -7.25 -2.01
N TRP A 174 -22.53 -7.34 -1.52
CA TRP A 174 -21.48 -8.11 -2.18
C TRP A 174 -21.82 -9.61 -2.13
N GLY A 175 -21.89 -10.25 -3.29
CA GLY A 175 -22.20 -11.68 -3.42
C GLY A 175 -21.16 -12.38 -4.28
N GLU A 176 -20.48 -13.37 -3.72
CA GLU A 176 -19.41 -14.10 -4.41
C GLU A 176 -19.90 -14.70 -5.75
N GLY A 177 -19.16 -14.42 -6.82
CA GLY A 177 -19.40 -15.03 -8.13
C GLY A 177 -20.63 -14.53 -8.89
N GLU A 178 -21.38 -13.57 -8.37
CA GLU A 178 -22.49 -12.93 -9.08
C GLU A 178 -22.02 -11.74 -9.91
N TYR A 179 -22.52 -11.60 -11.15
CA TYR A 179 -22.32 -10.39 -11.95
C TYR A 179 -23.31 -9.29 -11.52
N ARG A 180 -22.83 -8.24 -10.84
CA ARG A 180 -23.67 -7.25 -10.14
C ARG A 180 -23.87 -5.95 -10.93
N SER A 181 -22.92 -5.57 -11.76
CA SER A 181 -22.88 -4.28 -12.48
C SER A 181 -24.13 -4.01 -13.29
N ALA A 182 -24.69 -5.01 -13.96
CA ALA A 182 -25.96 -4.85 -14.68
C ALA A 182 -27.12 -4.45 -13.74
N ARG A 183 -27.23 -5.08 -12.57
CA ARG A 183 -28.27 -4.75 -11.57
C ARG A 183 -28.04 -3.35 -11.00
N ILE A 184 -26.80 -2.98 -10.73
CA ILE A 184 -26.42 -1.64 -10.24
C ILE A 184 -26.81 -0.57 -11.28
N VAL A 185 -26.46 -0.78 -12.55
CA VAL A 185 -26.82 0.15 -13.64
C VAL A 185 -28.33 0.22 -13.85
N ASP A 186 -29.04 -0.91 -13.84
CA ASP A 186 -30.51 -0.92 -13.96
C ASP A 186 -31.17 -0.11 -12.83
N ALA A 187 -30.65 -0.27 -11.61
CA ALA A 187 -31.13 0.48 -10.46
C ALA A 187 -30.80 1.98 -10.59
N ALA A 188 -29.59 2.35 -10.99
CA ALA A 188 -29.18 3.73 -11.22
C ALA A 188 -30.08 4.42 -12.28
N ILE A 189 -30.35 3.75 -13.39
CA ILE A 189 -31.26 4.24 -14.44
C ILE A 189 -32.70 4.37 -13.90
N SER A 190 -33.15 3.44 -13.06
CA SER A 190 -34.47 3.54 -12.40
C SER A 190 -34.54 4.72 -11.44
N LEU A 191 -33.49 4.95 -10.63
CA LEU A 191 -33.39 6.11 -9.73
C LEU A 191 -33.46 7.41 -10.52
N GLU A 192 -32.73 7.49 -11.62
CA GLU A 192 -32.70 8.67 -12.48
C GLU A 192 -34.07 9.01 -13.03
N ARG A 193 -34.79 8.03 -13.59
CA ARG A 193 -36.16 8.25 -14.11
C ARG A 193 -37.16 8.73 -13.04
N LYS A 194 -36.94 8.38 -11.77
CA LYS A 194 -37.85 8.69 -10.66
C LYS A 194 -37.52 10.02 -9.98
N ASN A 195 -36.23 10.33 -9.82
CA ASN A 195 -35.76 11.40 -8.95
C ASN A 195 -34.92 12.46 -9.68
N ALA A 196 -34.69 12.31 -11.00
CA ALA A 196 -33.97 13.22 -11.90
C ALA A 196 -32.75 13.88 -11.25
N SER A 197 -31.79 13.07 -10.80
CA SER A 197 -30.65 13.51 -9.98
C SER A 197 -29.78 14.55 -10.69
N ASP A 198 -29.28 15.55 -9.95
CA ASP A 198 -28.32 16.53 -10.47
C ASP A 198 -26.86 16.20 -10.07
N PHE A 199 -26.68 15.25 -9.16
CA PHE A 199 -25.41 14.61 -8.87
C PHE A 199 -25.62 13.11 -8.66
N ALA A 200 -24.94 12.26 -9.42
CA ALA A 200 -25.05 10.82 -9.29
C ALA A 200 -23.67 10.17 -9.11
N VAL A 201 -23.60 9.12 -8.28
CA VAL A 201 -22.42 8.29 -8.13
C VAL A 201 -22.80 6.82 -8.35
N VAL A 202 -22.07 6.15 -9.24
CA VAL A 202 -22.26 4.73 -9.55
C VAL A 202 -20.93 4.00 -9.36
N LEU A 203 -20.92 2.91 -8.61
CA LEU A 203 -19.73 2.05 -8.43
C LEU A 203 -19.99 0.66 -8.98
N LEU A 204 -19.13 0.20 -9.90
CA LEU A 204 -19.23 -1.09 -10.58
C LEU A 204 -18.06 -2.00 -10.13
N PRO A 205 -18.32 -3.09 -9.37
CA PRO A 205 -17.26 -3.87 -8.71
C PRO A 205 -16.72 -5.06 -9.51
N ASP A 206 -17.41 -5.50 -10.56
CA ASP A 206 -17.17 -6.85 -11.13
C ASP A 206 -15.84 -7.01 -11.86
N VAL A 207 -15.21 -5.92 -12.30
CA VAL A 207 -13.89 -5.99 -12.97
C VAL A 207 -12.81 -6.39 -11.97
N ASP A 208 -12.85 -5.85 -10.75
CA ASP A 208 -12.01 -6.24 -9.63
C ASP A 208 -12.22 -7.71 -9.23
N ASP A 209 -13.47 -8.14 -9.04
CA ASP A 209 -13.80 -9.56 -8.78
C ASP A 209 -13.20 -10.51 -9.85
N ALA A 210 -13.21 -10.07 -11.11
CA ALA A 210 -12.62 -10.84 -12.21
C ALA A 210 -11.08 -10.80 -12.20
N GLY A 211 -10.49 -9.69 -11.78
CA GLY A 211 -9.05 -9.51 -11.63
C GLY A 211 -8.50 -10.34 -10.49
N HIS A 212 -9.20 -10.38 -9.35
CA HIS A 212 -8.97 -11.36 -8.30
C HIS A 212 -9.10 -12.79 -8.82
N ALA A 213 -10.20 -13.15 -9.49
CA ALA A 213 -10.40 -14.54 -9.87
C ALA A 213 -9.38 -15.09 -10.89
N ALA A 214 -8.79 -14.26 -11.76
CA ALA A 214 -7.99 -14.76 -12.87
C ALA A 214 -6.85 -13.85 -13.37
N GLY A 215 -6.65 -12.65 -12.81
CA GLY A 215 -5.66 -11.68 -13.27
C GLY A 215 -6.08 -10.87 -14.49
N SER A 216 -5.47 -9.69 -14.66
CA SER A 216 -5.86 -8.73 -15.71
C SER A 216 -5.54 -9.20 -17.13
N ALA A 217 -4.58 -10.12 -17.30
CA ALA A 217 -4.24 -10.70 -18.59
C ALA A 217 -5.18 -11.85 -19.04
N SER A 218 -6.18 -12.19 -18.23
CA SER A 218 -7.05 -13.34 -18.50
C SER A 218 -8.22 -13.04 -19.45
N ALA A 219 -8.67 -14.07 -20.16
CA ALA A 219 -9.89 -14.00 -20.95
C ALA A 219 -11.14 -13.72 -20.11
N ARG A 220 -11.15 -14.16 -18.84
CA ARG A 220 -12.23 -13.88 -17.89
C ARG A 220 -12.31 -12.38 -17.61
N TYR A 221 -11.20 -11.75 -17.26
CA TYR A 221 -11.11 -10.31 -17.03
C TYR A 221 -11.58 -9.52 -18.27
N ALA A 222 -11.02 -9.82 -19.45
CA ALA A 222 -11.42 -9.18 -20.71
C ALA A 222 -12.93 -9.34 -21.00
N SER A 223 -13.51 -10.52 -20.73
CA SER A 223 -14.95 -10.75 -20.92
C SER A 223 -15.82 -9.95 -19.95
N THR A 224 -15.35 -9.72 -18.72
CA THR A 224 -16.05 -8.90 -17.73
C THR A 224 -15.98 -7.43 -18.11
N VAL A 225 -14.81 -6.95 -18.54
CA VAL A 225 -14.63 -5.57 -19.05
C VAL A 225 -15.60 -5.29 -20.21
N ALA A 226 -15.77 -6.23 -21.15
CA ALA A 226 -16.72 -6.08 -22.25
C ALA A 226 -18.20 -5.99 -21.78
N LYS A 227 -18.58 -6.72 -20.72
CA LYS A 227 -19.93 -6.61 -20.13
C LYS A 227 -20.12 -5.28 -19.43
N VAL A 228 -19.12 -4.84 -18.67
CA VAL A 228 -19.14 -3.55 -17.97
C VAL A 228 -19.14 -2.38 -18.95
N ASP A 229 -18.47 -2.51 -20.11
CA ASP A 229 -18.56 -1.53 -21.21
C ASP A 229 -19.99 -1.39 -21.75
N ALA A 230 -20.68 -2.51 -21.95
CA ALA A 230 -22.08 -2.50 -22.37
C ALA A 230 -22.99 -1.87 -21.30
N ASP A 231 -22.75 -2.15 -20.02
CA ASP A 231 -23.50 -1.55 -18.91
C ASP A 231 -23.21 -0.04 -18.76
N LEU A 232 -21.95 0.38 -18.90
CA LEU A 232 -21.56 1.79 -18.91
C LEU A 232 -22.21 2.54 -20.09
N ALA A 233 -22.27 1.94 -21.28
CA ALA A 233 -22.95 2.54 -22.43
C ALA A 233 -24.44 2.82 -22.13
N ARG A 234 -25.16 1.84 -21.54
CA ARG A 234 -26.57 2.03 -21.14
C ARG A 234 -26.73 3.13 -20.10
N LEU A 235 -25.80 3.22 -19.15
CA LEU A 235 -25.79 4.26 -18.13
C LEU A 235 -25.59 5.65 -18.78
N ILE A 236 -24.58 5.79 -19.64
CA ILE A 236 -24.32 7.05 -20.36
C ILE A 236 -25.56 7.47 -21.17
N ASP A 237 -26.14 6.56 -21.96
CA ASP A 237 -27.34 6.84 -22.77
C ASP A 237 -28.53 7.31 -21.92
N ALA A 238 -28.67 6.82 -20.70
CA ALA A 238 -29.77 7.20 -19.80
C ALA A 238 -29.57 8.56 -19.11
N PHE A 239 -28.32 8.97 -18.91
CA PHE A 239 -27.97 10.20 -18.17
C PHE A 239 -27.56 11.36 -19.07
N ASP A 240 -27.13 11.10 -20.30
CA ASP A 240 -26.63 12.12 -21.22
C ASP A 240 -27.76 12.88 -21.90
N ASP A 241 -27.94 14.14 -21.49
CA ASP A 241 -28.85 15.11 -22.09
C ASP A 241 -28.11 16.18 -22.93
N GLY A 242 -26.82 15.96 -23.20
CA GLY A 242 -25.92 16.92 -23.85
C GLY A 242 -25.39 18.02 -22.92
N LYS A 243 -25.79 18.03 -21.64
CA LYS A 243 -25.35 18.99 -20.61
C LYS A 243 -24.78 18.30 -19.35
N THR A 244 -24.87 16.98 -19.27
CA THR A 244 -24.28 16.18 -18.20
C THR A 244 -22.75 16.14 -18.30
N VAL A 245 -22.08 16.35 -17.17
CA VAL A 245 -20.65 16.07 -17.01
C VAL A 245 -20.48 14.63 -16.51
N PHE A 246 -19.66 13.84 -17.19
CA PHE A 246 -19.25 12.51 -16.76
C PHE A 246 -17.82 12.54 -16.23
N ALA A 247 -17.57 11.83 -15.13
CA ALA A 247 -16.25 11.49 -14.63
C ALA A 247 -16.19 9.98 -14.42
N VAL A 248 -15.41 9.26 -15.24
CA VAL A 248 -15.30 7.80 -15.20
C VAL A 248 -13.85 7.40 -14.96
N PHE A 249 -13.60 6.65 -13.90
CA PHE A 249 -12.24 6.26 -13.48
C PHE A 249 -12.29 4.98 -12.63
N PRO A 250 -11.20 4.22 -12.53
CA PRO A 250 -11.02 3.21 -11.52
C PRO A 250 -10.33 3.78 -10.28
N ASP A 251 -10.33 3.02 -9.22
CA ASP A 251 -9.59 3.26 -7.98
C ASP A 251 -8.15 2.72 -8.05
N HIS A 252 -7.98 1.52 -8.59
CA HIS A 252 -6.70 0.87 -8.91
C HIS A 252 -6.84 -0.07 -10.12
N GLY A 253 -5.73 -0.68 -10.53
CA GLY A 253 -5.73 -1.79 -11.51
C GLY A 253 -5.35 -3.13 -10.88
N HIS A 254 -4.87 -4.06 -11.71
CA HIS A 254 -4.49 -5.43 -11.31
C HIS A 254 -3.21 -5.89 -11.99
N THR A 255 -2.45 -6.74 -11.31
CA THR A 255 -1.33 -7.44 -11.95
C THR A 255 -1.83 -8.44 -13.01
N PRO A 256 -1.00 -8.81 -14.00
CA PRO A 256 -1.37 -9.79 -15.02
C PRO A 256 -1.81 -11.14 -14.44
N GLU A 257 -1.21 -11.56 -13.32
CA GLU A 257 -1.48 -12.83 -12.66
C GLU A 257 -2.64 -12.78 -11.64
N GLY A 258 -3.07 -11.60 -11.22
CA GLY A 258 -4.05 -11.38 -10.14
C GLY A 258 -3.42 -10.75 -8.90
N GLY A 259 -4.23 -9.98 -8.17
CA GLY A 259 -3.80 -9.21 -7.00
C GLY A 259 -3.52 -7.73 -7.28
N HIS A 260 -3.61 -6.94 -6.22
CA HIS A 260 -3.42 -5.48 -6.16
C HIS A 260 -3.05 -5.06 -4.72
N GLY A 261 -2.94 -3.76 -4.44
CA GLY A 261 -2.53 -3.23 -3.13
C GLY A 261 -1.07 -2.75 -3.08
N GLY A 262 -0.26 -3.17 -4.06
CA GLY A 262 1.16 -2.82 -4.19
C GLY A 262 1.49 -1.60 -5.06
N TRP A 263 2.74 -1.57 -5.51
CA TRP A 263 3.34 -0.47 -6.28
C TRP A 263 3.47 -0.79 -7.78
N GLU A 264 3.03 -1.98 -8.21
CA GLU A 264 3.16 -2.42 -9.59
C GLU A 264 2.50 -1.44 -10.55
N ASP A 265 3.19 -1.15 -11.66
CA ASP A 265 2.75 -0.21 -12.70
C ASP A 265 1.27 -0.40 -13.13
N PRO A 266 0.79 -1.61 -13.53
CA PRO A 266 -0.60 -1.80 -13.92
C PRO A 266 -1.61 -1.71 -12.77
N VAL A 267 -1.14 -1.63 -11.52
CA VAL A 267 -1.98 -1.48 -10.32
C VAL A 267 -2.12 0.00 -9.93
N VAL A 268 -1.02 0.76 -9.97
CA VAL A 268 -1.01 2.17 -9.51
C VAL A 268 -1.17 3.18 -10.63
N HIS A 269 -0.85 2.84 -11.89
CA HIS A 269 -1.05 3.73 -13.03
C HIS A 269 -2.35 3.38 -13.74
N THR A 270 -3.34 4.25 -13.55
CA THR A 270 -4.71 4.08 -14.04
C THR A 270 -5.12 5.28 -14.90
N PHE A 271 -6.42 5.61 -14.97
CA PHE A 271 -6.92 6.68 -15.82
C PHE A 271 -8.14 7.40 -15.22
N ALA A 272 -8.48 8.55 -15.76
CA ALA A 272 -9.81 9.14 -15.64
C ALA A 272 -10.23 9.75 -16.96
N VAL A 273 -11.50 9.55 -17.32
CA VAL A 273 -12.14 10.22 -18.45
C VAL A 273 -13.14 11.23 -17.91
N PHE A 274 -12.93 12.50 -18.22
CA PHE A 274 -13.91 13.56 -17.96
C PHE A 274 -14.54 13.99 -19.28
N ALA A 275 -15.85 14.19 -19.34
CA ALA A 275 -16.52 14.63 -20.57
C ALA A 275 -17.75 15.49 -20.25
N GLY A 276 -18.06 16.47 -21.11
CA GLY A 276 -19.23 17.35 -20.96
C GLY A 276 -18.88 18.82 -20.78
N PRO A 277 -19.86 19.67 -20.40
CA PRO A 277 -19.65 21.12 -20.29
C PRO A 277 -18.55 21.49 -19.29
N GLY A 278 -17.70 22.44 -19.67
CA GLY A 278 -16.57 22.89 -18.84
C GLY A 278 -15.36 21.97 -18.87
N VAL A 279 -15.38 20.87 -19.62
CA VAL A 279 -14.24 19.96 -19.79
C VAL A 279 -13.48 20.28 -21.09
N ARG A 280 -12.14 20.38 -21.01
CA ARG A 280 -11.27 20.50 -22.19
C ARG A 280 -11.09 19.15 -22.86
N HIS A 281 -10.89 19.19 -24.18
CA HIS A 281 -10.34 18.04 -24.88
C HIS A 281 -8.82 18.00 -24.72
N THR A 282 -8.30 17.12 -23.88
CA THR A 282 -6.88 17.06 -23.53
C THR A 282 -6.43 15.66 -23.13
N GLU A 283 -5.11 15.46 -23.16
CA GLU A 283 -4.43 14.35 -22.48
C GLU A 283 -3.45 14.93 -21.46
N ALA A 284 -3.48 14.44 -20.23
CA ALA A 284 -2.59 14.91 -19.16
C ALA A 284 -2.34 13.82 -18.10
N SER A 285 -1.52 14.13 -17.10
CA SER A 285 -1.29 13.24 -15.95
C SER A 285 -1.68 13.91 -14.65
N ALA A 286 -2.28 13.15 -13.75
CA ALA A 286 -2.71 13.59 -12.44
C ALA A 286 -2.61 12.46 -11.41
N ARG A 287 -3.06 12.72 -10.19
CA ARG A 287 -3.14 11.72 -9.11
C ARG A 287 -4.60 11.44 -8.79
N LEU A 288 -4.90 10.25 -8.26
CA LEU A 288 -6.28 9.88 -7.90
C LEU A 288 -6.90 10.88 -6.92
N GLU A 289 -6.12 11.43 -5.99
CA GLU A 289 -6.58 12.46 -5.04
C GLU A 289 -7.02 13.78 -5.69
N ASP A 290 -6.69 14.02 -6.96
CA ASP A 290 -7.09 15.22 -7.70
C ASP A 290 -8.49 15.09 -8.32
N VAL A 291 -9.06 13.87 -8.35
CA VAL A 291 -10.38 13.59 -8.95
C VAL A 291 -11.50 14.30 -8.19
N ALA A 292 -11.60 14.14 -6.87
CA ALA A 292 -12.66 14.76 -6.08
C ALA A 292 -12.69 16.30 -6.23
N PRO A 293 -11.55 17.02 -6.08
CA PRO A 293 -11.49 18.44 -6.37
C PRO A 293 -11.91 18.81 -7.80
N THR A 294 -11.50 18.02 -8.80
CA THR A 294 -11.87 18.27 -10.21
C THR A 294 -13.37 18.14 -10.43
N VAL A 295 -13.98 17.08 -9.89
CA VAL A 295 -15.42 16.85 -9.92
C VAL A 295 -16.16 17.99 -9.21
N SER A 296 -15.69 18.43 -8.04
CA SER A 296 -16.28 19.56 -7.33
C SER A 296 -16.27 20.85 -8.15
N VAL A 297 -15.15 21.20 -8.78
CA VAL A 297 -15.05 22.41 -9.61
C VAL A 297 -15.97 22.32 -10.82
N LEU A 298 -15.95 21.19 -11.56
CA LEU A 298 -16.84 20.99 -12.69
C LEU A 298 -18.32 21.05 -12.28
N ALA A 299 -18.68 20.51 -11.12
CA ALA A 299 -20.04 20.55 -10.59
C ALA A 299 -20.43 21.89 -9.94
N GLY A 300 -19.52 22.86 -9.82
CA GLY A 300 -19.79 24.15 -9.16
C GLY A 300 -19.97 24.04 -7.65
N LEU A 301 -19.31 23.04 -7.05
CA LEU A 301 -19.33 22.72 -5.63
C LEU A 301 -18.04 23.20 -4.95
N GLN A 302 -18.07 23.28 -3.62
CA GLN A 302 -16.85 23.42 -2.84
C GLN A 302 -16.07 22.08 -2.86
N SER A 303 -14.74 22.07 -2.96
CA SER A 303 -13.96 20.82 -2.87
C SER A 303 -13.92 20.27 -1.44
N PRO A 304 -13.81 18.94 -1.24
CA PRO A 304 -13.75 18.35 0.08
C PRO A 304 -12.65 18.95 0.96
N ARG A 305 -12.98 19.32 2.21
CA ARG A 305 -12.14 20.14 3.11
C ARG A 305 -10.68 19.66 3.23
N LEU A 306 -10.50 18.35 3.38
CA LEU A 306 -9.21 17.73 3.66
C LEU A 306 -8.58 17.06 2.43
N ALA A 307 -9.06 17.40 1.22
CA ALA A 307 -8.44 16.94 -0.01
C ALA A 307 -6.95 17.34 -0.05
N ARG A 308 -6.07 16.35 -0.18
CA ARG A 308 -4.64 16.56 -0.46
C ARG A 308 -4.44 16.98 -1.91
N GLY A 309 -5.24 16.44 -2.82
CA GLY A 309 -5.22 16.79 -4.23
C GLY A 309 -5.82 18.18 -4.50
N MET A 310 -5.72 18.59 -5.75
CA MET A 310 -6.27 19.85 -6.27
C MET A 310 -6.83 19.61 -7.67
N ALA A 311 -7.82 20.40 -8.08
CA ALA A 311 -8.46 20.24 -9.38
C ALA A 311 -7.42 20.23 -10.52
N ILE A 312 -7.62 19.34 -11.48
CA ILE A 312 -6.71 19.13 -12.61
C ILE A 312 -6.93 20.27 -13.60
N GLU A 313 -6.05 21.26 -13.60
CA GLU A 313 -6.20 22.46 -14.44
C GLU A 313 -6.36 22.15 -15.93
N ASP A 314 -5.66 21.11 -16.41
CA ASP A 314 -5.73 20.68 -17.81
C ASP A 314 -7.14 20.19 -18.21
N VAL A 315 -7.92 19.65 -17.26
CA VAL A 315 -9.31 19.21 -17.50
C VAL A 315 -10.25 20.41 -17.64
N LEU A 316 -9.96 21.54 -17.01
CA LEU A 316 -10.91 22.63 -16.81
C LEU A 316 -10.92 23.64 -17.98
N ALA A 317 -12.00 23.67 -18.77
CA ALA A 317 -12.18 24.65 -19.84
C ALA A 317 -12.44 26.06 -19.30
N ASP A 318 -13.05 26.14 -18.12
CA ASP A 318 -13.33 27.36 -17.35
C ASP A 318 -13.11 27.13 -15.85
N GLY A 319 -13.18 28.20 -15.05
CA GLY A 319 -13.08 28.09 -13.60
C GLY A 319 -14.38 27.70 -12.88
N ASN A 320 -15.47 27.51 -13.65
CA ASN A 320 -16.86 27.44 -13.20
C ASN A 320 -17.19 28.50 -12.13
N GLY A 321 -17.25 29.76 -12.56
CA GLY A 321 -17.29 30.90 -11.63
C GLY A 321 -16.03 30.96 -10.79
N ARG A 322 -16.19 31.02 -9.46
CA ARG A 322 -15.07 31.03 -8.50
C ARG A 322 -14.72 29.65 -7.93
N ALA A 323 -15.25 28.55 -8.47
CA ALA A 323 -15.04 27.21 -7.91
C ALA A 323 -13.56 26.79 -7.94
N ARG A 324 -12.87 27.00 -9.07
CA ARG A 324 -11.43 26.74 -9.17
C ARG A 324 -10.61 27.56 -8.17
N ASP A 325 -10.91 28.85 -8.03
CA ASP A 325 -10.20 29.73 -7.11
C ASP A 325 -10.45 29.31 -5.64
N ALA A 326 -11.68 28.90 -5.32
CA ALA A 326 -12.03 28.38 -4.00
C ALA A 326 -11.28 27.07 -3.68
N ASP A 327 -11.14 26.17 -4.66
CA ASP A 327 -10.32 24.96 -4.51
C ASP A 327 -8.84 25.30 -4.25
N PHE A 328 -8.27 26.27 -4.97
CA PHE A 328 -6.90 26.70 -4.75
C PHE A 328 -6.69 27.30 -3.35
N VAL A 329 -7.63 28.12 -2.87
CA VAL A 329 -7.60 28.66 -1.49
C VAL A 329 -7.66 27.52 -0.49
N ARG A 330 -8.58 26.58 -0.63
CA ARG A 330 -8.70 25.39 0.23
C ARG A 330 -7.40 24.57 0.24
N ALA A 331 -6.83 24.26 -0.93
CA ALA A 331 -5.59 23.51 -1.06
C ALA A 331 -4.42 24.21 -0.35
N SER A 332 -4.34 25.54 -0.46
CA SER A 332 -3.36 26.37 0.23
C SER A 332 -3.50 26.28 1.75
N GLY A 333 -4.73 26.37 2.28
CA GLY A 333 -5.02 26.21 3.70
C GLY A 333 -4.68 24.82 4.23
N PHE A 334 -5.01 23.78 3.46
CA PHE A 334 -4.63 22.41 3.77
C PHE A 334 -3.09 22.25 3.83
N ALA A 335 -2.36 22.71 2.81
CA ALA A 335 -0.91 22.57 2.76
C ALA A 335 -0.20 23.26 3.93
N LEU A 336 -0.64 24.46 4.31
CA LEU A 336 -0.09 25.19 5.45
C LEU A 336 -0.41 24.51 6.79
N ALA A 337 -1.65 24.03 6.98
CA ALA A 337 -2.05 23.31 8.18
C ALA A 337 -1.32 21.96 8.30
N TYR A 338 -1.24 21.21 7.20
CA TYR A 338 -0.50 19.96 7.12
C TYR A 338 0.99 20.17 7.41
N ALA A 339 1.64 21.13 6.75
CA ALA A 339 3.06 21.42 6.99
C ALA A 339 3.31 21.77 8.45
N ARG A 340 2.47 22.63 9.05
CA ARG A 340 2.55 22.97 10.46
C ARG A 340 2.37 21.75 11.37
N GLN A 341 1.44 20.86 11.07
CA GLN A 341 1.21 19.63 11.85
C GLN A 341 2.40 18.66 11.77
N VAL A 342 3.03 18.53 10.59
CA VAL A 342 4.15 17.61 10.34
C VAL A 342 5.47 18.16 10.86
N GLY A 343 5.79 19.42 10.54
CA GLY A 343 7.11 20.03 10.78
C GLY A 343 7.13 21.11 11.86
N GLY A 344 6.00 21.41 12.50
CA GLY A 344 5.87 22.51 13.45
C GLY A 344 5.82 23.89 12.79
N PRO A 345 5.79 24.99 13.57
CA PRO A 345 5.67 26.36 13.07
C PRO A 345 6.75 26.78 12.06
N GLU A 346 7.97 26.26 12.20
CA GLU A 346 9.11 26.58 11.34
C GLU A 346 8.94 26.10 9.89
N SER A 347 8.12 25.06 9.67
CA SER A 347 7.85 24.51 8.34
C SER A 347 7.14 25.48 7.40
N ILE A 348 6.40 26.44 7.98
CA ILE A 348 5.67 27.48 7.26
C ILE A 348 6.33 28.86 7.39
N ALA A 349 7.47 28.96 8.05
CA ALA A 349 8.18 30.22 8.21
C ALA A 349 8.71 30.73 6.86
N GLY A 350 8.46 32.01 6.59
CA GLY A 350 8.87 32.68 5.35
C GLY A 350 8.04 32.33 4.11
N ILE A 351 6.87 31.70 4.29
CA ILE A 351 5.88 31.54 3.22
C ILE A 351 4.97 32.76 3.25
N ASP A 352 5.25 33.72 2.36
CA ASP A 352 4.46 34.96 2.28
C ASP A 352 3.26 34.82 1.33
N THR A 353 3.43 34.09 0.23
CA THR A 353 2.37 33.88 -0.78
C THR A 353 2.46 32.49 -1.41
N LEU A 354 1.32 31.94 -1.81
CA LEU A 354 1.20 30.74 -2.65
C LEU A 354 0.40 31.15 -3.89
N GLY A 355 0.97 30.96 -5.08
CA GLY A 355 0.37 31.41 -6.34
C GLY A 355 0.09 30.30 -7.35
N SER A 356 0.57 29.08 -7.07
CA SER A 356 0.47 27.96 -8.01
C SER A 356 0.37 26.62 -7.31
N ARG A 357 -0.12 25.60 -8.04
CA ARG A 357 -0.07 24.19 -7.62
C ARG A 357 1.31 23.78 -7.12
N ALA A 358 2.35 24.18 -7.85
CA ALA A 358 3.74 23.86 -7.53
C ALA A 358 4.21 24.52 -6.22
N ASP A 359 3.65 25.66 -5.81
CA ASP A 359 3.92 26.24 -4.49
C ASP A 359 3.32 25.35 -3.39
N VAL A 360 2.03 25.00 -3.51
CA VAL A 360 1.29 24.15 -2.56
C VAL A 360 2.00 22.81 -2.37
N GLU A 361 2.38 22.14 -3.45
CA GLU A 361 3.10 20.86 -3.41
C GLU A 361 4.49 21.00 -2.78
N ARG A 362 5.20 22.11 -3.02
CA ARG A 362 6.50 22.38 -2.39
C ARG A 362 6.39 22.57 -0.87
N VAL A 363 5.33 23.20 -0.38
CA VAL A 363 5.09 23.35 1.08
C VAL A 363 4.98 21.99 1.75
N ILE A 364 4.13 21.12 1.19
CA ILE A 364 3.93 19.75 1.68
C ILE A 364 5.25 18.98 1.62
N ALA A 365 5.89 18.92 0.46
CA ALA A 365 7.12 18.14 0.26
C ALA A 365 8.27 18.61 1.17
N ARG A 366 8.43 19.93 1.37
CA ARG A 366 9.45 20.48 2.27
C ARG A 366 9.22 20.03 3.72
N ALA A 367 7.98 20.12 4.21
CA ALA A 367 7.65 19.71 5.57
C ALA A 367 7.90 18.21 5.80
N GLU A 368 7.49 17.36 4.86
CA GLU A 368 7.72 15.91 4.92
C GLU A 368 9.22 15.58 4.92
N GLN A 369 10.00 16.21 4.03
CA GLN A 369 11.45 15.99 3.97
C GLN A 369 12.18 16.44 5.24
N GLN A 370 11.80 17.60 5.79
CA GLN A 370 12.36 18.11 7.04
C GLN A 370 12.05 17.17 8.21
N ARG A 371 10.79 16.73 8.33
CA ARG A 371 10.37 15.79 9.39
C ARG A 371 11.08 14.45 9.26
N LEU A 372 11.16 13.87 8.06
CA LEU A 372 11.92 12.63 7.81
C LEU A 372 13.39 12.76 8.17
N ALA A 373 14.01 13.89 7.84
CA ALA A 373 15.42 14.13 8.19
C ALA A 373 15.63 14.19 9.70
N SER A 374 14.68 14.78 10.45
CA SER A 374 14.71 14.78 11.92
C SER A 374 14.54 13.38 12.49
N ASP A 375 13.47 12.70 12.08
CA ASP A 375 13.16 11.34 12.53
C ASP A 375 14.34 10.38 12.30
N ARG A 376 15.00 10.47 11.13
CA ARG A 376 16.19 9.65 10.81
C ARG A 376 17.37 9.96 11.72
N ARG A 377 17.62 11.22 12.06
CA ARG A 377 18.70 11.61 12.99
C ARG A 377 18.45 11.05 14.38
N GLU A 378 17.21 11.14 14.86
CA GLU A 378 16.80 10.62 16.17
C GLU A 378 16.95 9.09 16.26
N ARG A 379 16.80 8.38 15.14
CA ARG A 379 16.91 6.91 15.06
C ARG A 379 18.33 6.38 14.87
N ILE A 380 19.32 7.24 14.60
CA ILE A 380 20.73 6.82 14.40
C ILE A 380 21.23 5.95 15.56
N PRO A 381 21.07 6.33 16.85
CA PRO A 381 21.59 5.52 17.96
C PRO A 381 20.98 4.11 18.01
N GLN A 382 19.68 3.99 17.80
CA GLN A 382 18.97 2.71 17.81
C GLN A 382 19.42 1.82 16.65
N ALA A 383 19.52 2.38 15.44
CA ALA A 383 19.98 1.66 14.26
C ALA A 383 21.44 1.20 14.40
N LEU A 384 22.32 2.06 14.93
CA LEU A 384 23.71 1.69 15.22
C LEU A 384 23.78 0.61 16.29
N ALA A 385 22.97 0.68 17.35
CA ALA A 385 22.94 -0.36 18.38
C ALA A 385 22.56 -1.73 17.80
N LEU A 386 21.53 -1.79 16.94
CA LEU A 386 21.14 -3.01 16.24
C LEU A 386 22.24 -3.51 15.30
N ALA A 387 22.86 -2.60 14.53
CA ALA A 387 23.95 -2.95 13.63
C ALA A 387 25.18 -3.47 14.39
N PHE A 388 25.57 -2.83 15.50
CA PHE A 388 26.66 -3.29 16.35
C PHE A 388 26.34 -4.62 17.03
N ALA A 389 25.10 -4.87 17.43
CA ALA A 389 24.69 -6.16 17.96
C ALA A 389 24.86 -7.26 16.90
N ALA A 390 24.39 -7.03 15.68
CA ALA A 390 24.56 -7.96 14.55
C ALA A 390 26.04 -8.21 14.21
N LEU A 391 26.85 -7.15 14.10
CA LEU A 391 28.29 -7.27 13.85
C LEU A 391 29.04 -7.94 15.01
N GLY A 392 28.60 -7.69 16.26
CA GLY A 392 29.13 -8.31 17.47
C GLY A 392 28.94 -9.82 17.46
N VAL A 393 27.79 -10.32 17.02
CA VAL A 393 27.55 -11.76 16.83
C VAL A 393 28.56 -12.37 15.86
N LEU A 394 28.78 -11.73 14.70
CA LEU A 394 29.77 -12.20 13.71
C LEU A 394 31.20 -12.16 14.28
N ALA A 395 31.55 -11.12 15.03
CA ALA A 395 32.84 -11.01 15.70
C ALA A 395 33.05 -12.11 16.74
N VAL A 396 32.03 -12.43 17.56
CA VAL A 396 32.09 -13.53 18.53
C VAL A 396 32.31 -14.87 17.83
N ILE A 397 31.64 -15.12 16.72
CA ILE A 397 31.85 -16.33 15.90
C ILE A 397 33.31 -16.38 15.40
N GLY A 398 33.82 -15.28 14.87
CA GLY A 398 35.20 -15.17 14.36
C GLY A 398 36.27 -15.37 15.44
N LEU A 399 36.12 -14.72 16.59
CA LEU A 399 37.02 -14.84 17.75
C LEU A 399 36.99 -16.26 18.33
N ALA A 400 35.83 -16.91 18.35
CA ALA A 400 35.71 -18.31 18.76
C ALA A 400 36.37 -19.25 17.73
N SER A 401 36.18 -19.00 16.43
CA SER A 401 36.84 -19.71 15.35
C SER A 401 36.67 -19.02 13.99
N TRP A 402 37.76 -18.51 13.40
CA TRP A 402 37.74 -17.94 12.05
C TRP A 402 37.21 -18.92 10.99
N ARG A 403 37.45 -20.24 11.16
CA ARG A 403 36.90 -21.28 10.28
C ARG A 403 35.39 -21.40 10.40
N ALA A 404 34.85 -21.26 11.61
CA ALA A 404 33.41 -21.26 11.83
C ALA A 404 32.79 -20.01 11.22
N LEU A 405 33.47 -18.86 11.28
CA LEU A 405 33.01 -17.64 10.61
C LEU A 405 32.94 -17.81 9.09
N VAL A 406 34.00 -18.33 8.44
CA VAL A 406 33.99 -18.58 6.98
C VAL A 406 32.92 -19.60 6.59
N ALA A 407 32.77 -20.66 7.38
CA ALA A 407 31.72 -21.66 7.17
C ALA A 407 30.31 -21.06 7.32
N ALA A 408 30.06 -20.31 8.40
CA ALA A 408 28.78 -19.65 8.64
C ALA A 408 28.47 -18.62 7.54
N ALA A 409 29.47 -17.83 7.09
CA ALA A 409 29.32 -16.91 5.97
C ALA A 409 28.94 -17.64 4.66
N SER A 410 29.53 -18.80 4.40
CA SER A 410 29.14 -19.65 3.26
C SER A 410 27.70 -20.16 3.41
N GLY A 411 27.29 -20.50 4.64
CA GLY A 411 25.91 -20.82 4.98
C GLY A 411 24.95 -19.66 4.73
N VAL A 412 25.32 -18.43 5.11
CA VAL A 412 24.53 -17.22 4.83
C VAL A 412 24.31 -17.03 3.33
N VAL A 413 25.36 -17.22 2.51
CA VAL A 413 25.22 -17.16 1.04
C VAL A 413 24.25 -18.23 0.54
N ALA A 414 24.38 -19.47 1.01
CA ALA A 414 23.47 -20.55 0.64
C ALA A 414 22.02 -20.30 1.08
N TYR A 415 21.82 -19.77 2.30
CA TYR A 415 20.51 -19.38 2.81
C TYR A 415 19.84 -18.38 1.88
N ASN A 416 20.54 -17.27 1.59
CA ASN A 416 20.00 -16.21 0.74
C ASN A 416 19.72 -16.76 -0.67
N ALA A 417 20.60 -17.57 -1.24
CA ALA A 417 20.39 -18.17 -2.56
C ALA A 417 19.12 -19.04 -2.60
N VAL A 418 18.93 -19.92 -1.62
CA VAL A 418 17.76 -20.81 -1.56
C VAL A 418 16.48 -20.01 -1.31
N PHE A 419 16.45 -19.16 -0.29
CA PHE A 419 15.25 -18.40 0.06
C PHE A 419 14.84 -17.44 -1.06
N THR A 420 15.79 -16.69 -1.64
CA THR A 420 15.48 -15.77 -2.75
C THR A 420 15.07 -16.52 -4.02
N SER A 421 15.63 -17.69 -4.30
CA SER A 421 15.20 -18.51 -5.45
C SER A 421 13.77 -19.02 -5.26
N LEU A 422 13.43 -19.51 -4.07
CA LEU A 422 12.06 -19.90 -3.75
C LEU A 422 11.11 -18.71 -3.92
N TYR A 423 11.46 -17.57 -3.32
CA TYR A 423 10.62 -16.37 -3.31
C TYR A 423 10.39 -15.79 -4.72
N PHE A 424 11.47 -15.52 -5.47
CA PHE A 424 11.39 -14.79 -6.74
C PHE A 424 11.28 -15.69 -7.97
N LEU A 425 11.85 -16.91 -7.96
CA LEU A 425 11.91 -17.75 -9.15
C LEU A 425 10.83 -18.82 -9.15
N VAL A 426 10.61 -19.48 -8.01
CA VAL A 426 9.59 -20.53 -7.89
C VAL A 426 8.21 -19.92 -7.74
N HIS A 427 8.03 -19.02 -6.77
CA HIS A 427 6.73 -18.40 -6.51
C HIS A 427 6.46 -17.14 -7.32
N ARG A 428 7.49 -16.52 -7.91
CA ARG A 428 7.39 -15.28 -8.69
C ARG A 428 6.80 -14.10 -7.91
N TYR A 429 7.01 -14.10 -6.60
CA TYR A 429 6.55 -13.00 -5.76
C TYR A 429 7.36 -11.74 -5.96
N ARG A 430 6.77 -10.64 -5.49
CA ARG A 430 7.39 -9.32 -5.39
C ARG A 430 7.28 -8.85 -3.95
N TRP A 431 8.15 -7.95 -3.51
CA TRP A 431 7.96 -7.29 -2.22
C TRP A 431 6.79 -6.31 -2.34
N SER A 432 5.58 -6.84 -2.23
CA SER A 432 4.36 -6.16 -2.62
C SER A 432 3.14 -6.87 -2.05
N LEU A 433 2.15 -6.09 -1.62
CA LEU A 433 0.84 -6.57 -1.19
C LEU A 433 0.08 -7.26 -2.33
N SER A 434 0.36 -6.91 -3.59
CA SER A 434 -0.20 -7.58 -4.77
C SER A 434 0.21 -9.05 -4.90
N THR A 435 1.10 -9.53 -4.04
CA THR A 435 1.43 -10.96 -3.89
C THR A 435 0.23 -11.77 -3.37
N PHE A 436 -0.66 -11.16 -2.60
CA PHE A 436 -1.89 -11.79 -2.14
C PHE A 436 -3.00 -11.42 -3.10
N ASN A 437 -3.71 -12.43 -3.54
CA ASN A 437 -4.87 -12.23 -4.39
C ASN A 437 -6.12 -12.00 -3.55
N GLU A 438 -6.18 -12.54 -2.33
CA GLU A 438 -7.25 -12.30 -1.38
C GLU A 438 -6.63 -12.19 0.03
N GLU A 439 -7.30 -11.45 0.91
CA GLU A 439 -6.87 -11.25 2.30
C GLU A 439 -6.76 -12.56 3.09
N SER A 440 -7.59 -13.55 2.75
CA SER A 440 -7.57 -14.90 3.31
C SER A 440 -6.21 -15.61 3.15
N GLN A 441 -5.42 -15.21 2.14
CA GLN A 441 -4.15 -15.83 1.79
C GLN A 441 -2.97 -15.31 2.63
N VAL A 442 -3.14 -14.21 3.36
CA VAL A 442 -2.05 -13.56 4.11
C VAL A 442 -1.44 -14.53 5.14
N GLN A 443 -2.28 -15.23 5.91
CA GLN A 443 -1.82 -16.17 6.92
C GLN A 443 -1.10 -17.38 6.31
N GLU A 444 -1.64 -17.94 5.22
CA GLU A 444 -1.02 -19.05 4.51
C GLU A 444 0.37 -18.65 3.97
N PHE A 445 0.47 -17.46 3.37
CA PHE A 445 1.73 -16.94 2.91
C PHE A 445 2.74 -16.80 4.04
N PHE A 446 2.38 -16.20 5.18
CA PHE A 446 3.30 -16.06 6.31
C PHE A 446 3.82 -17.43 6.77
N ASN A 447 2.93 -18.41 6.94
CA ASN A 447 3.31 -19.76 7.34
C ASN A 447 4.25 -20.42 6.32
N ALA A 448 3.96 -20.31 5.01
CA ALA A 448 4.79 -20.87 3.95
C ALA A 448 6.18 -20.23 3.91
N ARG A 449 6.27 -18.90 4.00
CA ARG A 449 7.56 -18.18 4.00
C ARG A 449 8.39 -18.52 5.24
N MET A 450 7.76 -18.67 6.40
CA MET A 450 8.45 -19.12 7.61
C MET A 450 8.99 -20.56 7.46
N ALA A 451 8.20 -21.48 6.91
CA ALA A 451 8.65 -22.85 6.66
C ALA A 451 9.83 -22.92 5.68
N GLU A 452 9.79 -22.13 4.61
CA GLU A 452 10.88 -22.02 3.63
C GLU A 452 12.14 -21.40 4.22
N ALA A 453 12.01 -20.42 5.13
CA ALA A 453 13.13 -19.86 5.86
C ALA A 453 13.81 -20.92 6.75
N VAL A 454 13.04 -21.77 7.44
CA VAL A 454 13.60 -22.90 8.20
C VAL A 454 14.34 -23.85 7.26
N LEU A 455 13.71 -24.27 6.15
CA LEU A 455 14.32 -25.18 5.19
C LEU A 455 15.64 -24.62 4.62
N ALA A 456 15.64 -23.37 4.17
CA ALA A 456 16.83 -22.69 3.66
C ALA A 456 17.94 -22.62 4.72
N ALA A 457 17.60 -22.41 5.99
CA ALA A 457 18.56 -22.38 7.09
C ALA A 457 19.17 -23.76 7.39
N LEU A 458 18.40 -24.85 7.27
CA LEU A 458 18.92 -26.20 7.40
C LEU A 458 19.89 -26.53 6.25
N VAL A 459 19.57 -26.13 5.02
CA VAL A 459 20.50 -26.25 3.87
C VAL A 459 21.77 -25.44 4.13
N ALA A 460 21.65 -24.21 4.63
CA ALA A 460 22.79 -23.38 5.01
C ALA A 460 23.68 -24.06 6.06
N CYS A 461 23.09 -24.77 7.04
CA CYS A 461 23.84 -25.54 8.03
C CYS A 461 24.60 -26.71 7.40
N VAL A 462 24.02 -27.40 6.41
CA VAL A 462 24.74 -28.44 5.64
C VAL A 462 25.94 -27.83 4.92
N VAL A 463 25.74 -26.74 4.18
CA VAL A 463 26.83 -26.05 3.45
C VAL A 463 27.92 -25.59 4.40
N ALA A 464 27.56 -24.94 5.51
CA ALA A 464 28.51 -24.51 6.53
C ALA A 464 29.30 -25.70 7.10
N ALA A 465 28.65 -26.83 7.39
CA ALA A 465 29.32 -28.02 7.89
C ALA A 465 30.32 -28.62 6.88
N LEU A 466 29.97 -28.66 5.59
CA LEU A 466 30.86 -29.12 4.52
C LEU A 466 32.08 -28.21 4.36
N VAL A 467 31.87 -26.89 4.33
CA VAL A 467 32.97 -25.90 4.27
C VAL A 467 33.85 -26.00 5.52
N TYR A 468 33.25 -26.14 6.69
CA TYR A 468 34.00 -26.30 7.94
C TYR A 468 34.87 -27.56 7.95
N ALA A 469 34.38 -28.68 7.39
CA ALA A 469 35.17 -29.89 7.19
C ALA A 469 36.33 -29.63 6.22
N ALA A 470 36.07 -28.95 5.10
CA ALA A 470 37.07 -28.66 4.07
C ALA A 470 38.20 -27.73 4.55
N LEU A 471 37.91 -26.78 5.44
CA LEU A 471 38.89 -25.84 6.01
C LEU A 471 39.83 -26.47 7.05
N ARG A 472 39.61 -27.74 7.43
CA ARG A 472 40.40 -28.43 8.44
C ARG A 472 41.42 -29.36 7.79
N LYS A 473 42.69 -29.18 8.19
CA LYS A 473 43.79 -30.08 7.83
C LYS A 473 43.79 -31.39 8.62
N GLN A 474 43.27 -31.38 9.86
CA GLN A 474 43.16 -32.57 10.70
C GLN A 474 41.68 -32.88 11.03
N PRO A 475 41.26 -34.16 10.97
CA PRO A 475 39.91 -34.57 11.30
C PRO A 475 39.60 -34.23 12.77
N LYS A 476 38.41 -33.67 13.01
CA LYS A 476 37.85 -33.51 14.35
C LYS A 476 36.56 -34.28 14.43
N ASP A 477 36.69 -35.56 14.73
CA ASP A 477 35.56 -36.48 14.84
C ASP A 477 34.62 -36.03 15.98
N PRO A 478 33.32 -35.80 15.72
CA PRO A 478 32.35 -35.54 16.77
C PRO A 478 32.33 -36.62 17.86
N ARG A 479 32.63 -37.89 17.52
CA ARG A 479 32.66 -39.04 18.44
C ARG A 479 33.87 -39.02 19.37
N GLN A 480 34.99 -38.42 18.93
CA GLN A 480 36.22 -38.33 19.70
C GLN A 480 36.30 -36.99 20.46
N GLY A 481 35.20 -36.59 21.10
CA GLY A 481 35.16 -35.43 22.01
C GLY A 481 34.97 -34.06 21.36
N TYR A 482 34.69 -33.96 20.04
CA TYR A 482 34.42 -32.69 19.37
C TYR A 482 32.93 -32.41 19.07
N ALA A 483 31.99 -33.20 19.61
CA ALA A 483 30.55 -33.03 19.40
C ALA A 483 30.06 -31.59 19.60
N ALA A 484 30.44 -30.95 20.72
CA ALA A 484 30.03 -29.59 21.06
C ALA A 484 30.45 -28.54 20.01
N GLY A 485 31.57 -28.76 19.31
CA GLY A 485 32.02 -27.83 18.27
C GLY A 485 31.19 -27.92 16.99
N TRP A 486 30.74 -29.13 16.64
CA TRP A 486 29.85 -29.33 15.51
C TRP A 486 28.44 -28.84 15.80
N LEU A 487 27.91 -29.13 17.00
CA LEU A 487 26.61 -28.60 17.43
C LEU A 487 26.61 -27.06 17.44
N ALA A 488 27.64 -26.43 18.00
CA ALA A 488 27.76 -24.98 18.04
C ALA A 488 27.90 -24.32 16.65
N LEU A 489 28.41 -25.04 15.64
CA LEU A 489 28.49 -24.53 14.26
C LEU A 489 27.11 -24.30 13.65
N GLY A 490 26.13 -25.18 13.94
CA GLY A 490 24.76 -25.02 13.45
C GLY A 490 24.14 -23.73 13.95
N VAL A 491 24.21 -23.50 15.27
CA VAL A 491 23.74 -22.25 15.87
C VAL A 491 24.50 -21.03 15.36
N ALA A 492 25.82 -21.12 15.23
CA ALA A 492 26.62 -20.02 14.68
C ALA A 492 26.20 -19.64 13.26
N THR A 493 25.81 -20.62 12.44
CA THR A 493 25.31 -20.39 11.08
C THR A 493 23.96 -19.67 11.11
N VAL A 494 23.03 -20.13 11.95
CA VAL A 494 21.71 -19.48 12.12
C VAL A 494 21.85 -18.05 12.66
N LEU A 495 22.69 -17.84 13.68
CA LEU A 495 22.98 -16.51 14.22
C LEU A 495 23.63 -15.59 13.19
N ALA A 496 24.48 -16.11 12.30
CA ALA A 496 25.04 -15.31 11.21
C ALA A 496 23.97 -14.88 10.19
N ILE A 497 22.99 -15.74 9.90
CA ILE A 497 21.84 -15.39 9.05
C ILE A 497 21.00 -14.30 9.73
N GLN A 498 20.62 -14.50 11.00
CA GLN A 498 19.87 -13.52 11.79
C GLN A 498 20.62 -12.18 11.90
N ALA A 499 21.95 -12.18 12.00
CA ALA A 499 22.74 -10.95 12.02
C ALA A 499 22.64 -10.19 10.69
N VAL A 500 22.69 -10.88 9.55
CA VAL A 500 22.54 -10.22 8.24
C VAL A 500 21.13 -9.68 8.02
N LEU A 501 20.09 -10.43 8.40
CA LEU A 501 18.71 -9.91 8.40
C LEU A 501 18.55 -8.73 9.38
N GLY A 502 19.18 -8.81 10.56
CA GLY A 502 19.19 -7.74 11.55
C GLY A 502 19.79 -6.43 11.04
N LEU A 503 20.78 -6.49 10.15
CA LEU A 503 21.32 -5.30 9.48
C LEU A 503 20.31 -4.68 8.50
N GLN A 504 19.54 -5.51 7.80
CA GLN A 504 18.49 -5.05 6.87
C GLN A 504 17.33 -4.39 7.65
N VAL A 505 16.92 -5.02 8.75
CA VAL A 505 15.96 -4.47 9.71
C VAL A 505 16.45 -3.15 10.30
N ALA A 506 17.72 -3.06 10.73
CA ALA A 506 18.30 -1.82 11.26
C ALA A 506 18.29 -0.68 10.23
N TRP A 507 18.58 -0.98 8.96
CA TRP A 507 18.50 -0.01 7.87
C TRP A 507 17.07 0.50 7.65
N PHE A 508 16.08 -0.40 7.63
CA PHE A 508 14.68 -0.02 7.47
C PHE A 508 14.21 0.86 8.64
N LEU A 509 14.47 0.44 9.88
CA LEU A 509 14.10 1.18 11.08
C LEU A 509 14.75 2.57 11.12
N TRP A 510 16.00 2.70 10.68
CA TRP A 510 16.62 4.00 10.51
C TRP A 510 15.88 4.85 9.47
N ARG A 511 15.61 4.28 8.29
CA ARG A 511 15.08 5.01 7.14
C ARG A 511 13.63 5.48 7.34
N TRP A 512 12.80 4.61 7.91
CA TRP A 512 11.34 4.74 7.97
C TRP A 512 10.76 4.61 9.38
N GLY A 513 11.41 3.81 10.24
CA GLY A 513 10.91 3.51 11.59
C GLY A 513 9.77 2.50 11.57
N ALA A 514 9.46 1.91 12.71
CA ALA A 514 8.28 1.05 12.88
C ALA A 514 6.98 1.84 13.16
N PRO A 515 6.98 2.93 13.97
CA PRO A 515 5.75 3.65 14.27
C PRO A 515 5.22 4.47 13.07
N CYS A 516 3.92 4.36 12.80
CA CYS A 516 3.22 5.17 11.79
C CYS A 516 2.55 6.36 12.47
N VAL A 517 3.32 7.43 12.71
CA VAL A 517 2.83 8.60 13.48
C VAL A 517 2.17 9.65 12.60
N TRP A 518 2.83 10.00 11.51
CA TRP A 518 2.40 11.07 10.60
C TRP A 518 2.43 10.64 9.13
N ARG A 519 2.96 9.45 8.84
CA ARG A 519 3.06 8.88 7.51
C ARG A 519 2.90 7.36 7.56
N LEU A 520 2.47 6.80 6.45
CA LEU A 520 2.56 5.37 6.18
C LEU A 520 4.01 5.00 5.77
N PRO A 521 4.41 3.73 5.96
CA PRO A 521 5.70 3.26 5.48
C PRO A 521 5.72 3.28 3.95
N ASP A 522 6.92 3.35 3.39
CA ASP A 522 7.09 2.96 1.99
C ASP A 522 6.74 1.46 1.88
N LEU A 523 5.68 1.11 1.14
CA LEU A 523 5.15 -0.26 1.18
C LEU A 523 6.09 -1.27 0.54
N PHE A 524 6.89 -0.89 -0.46
CA PHE A 524 7.91 -1.78 -1.02
C PHE A 524 8.91 -2.20 0.06
N TRP A 525 9.51 -1.22 0.73
CA TRP A 525 10.50 -1.48 1.76
C TRP A 525 9.88 -2.04 3.03
N GLY A 526 8.65 -1.64 3.35
CA GLY A 526 7.87 -2.12 4.50
C GLY A 526 7.55 -3.60 4.37
N PHE A 527 7.07 -4.02 3.20
CA PHE A 527 6.79 -5.43 2.92
C PHE A 527 8.06 -6.29 3.03
N LYS A 528 9.16 -5.82 2.43
CA LYS A 528 10.46 -6.50 2.54
C LYS A 528 10.92 -6.61 3.99
N TYR A 529 10.75 -5.54 4.77
CA TYR A 529 11.06 -5.52 6.20
C TYR A 529 10.23 -6.53 6.99
N ASP A 530 8.93 -6.66 6.72
CA ASP A 530 8.09 -7.67 7.35
C ASP A 530 8.52 -9.10 6.95
N VAL A 531 8.91 -9.32 5.69
CA VAL A 531 9.49 -10.59 5.24
C VAL A 531 10.81 -10.90 5.95
N ASP A 532 11.67 -9.92 6.23
CA ASP A 532 12.89 -10.12 7.03
C ASP A 532 12.58 -10.52 8.48
N LEU A 533 11.54 -9.93 9.08
CA LEU A 533 11.11 -10.26 10.44
C LEU A 533 10.46 -11.64 10.53
N LEU A 534 9.66 -12.03 9.53
CA LEU A 534 9.10 -13.38 9.41
C LEU A 534 10.20 -14.44 9.29
N GLN A 535 11.19 -14.20 8.42
CA GLN A 535 12.38 -15.06 8.31
C GLN A 535 13.10 -15.16 9.67
N THR A 536 13.38 -14.02 10.32
CA THR A 536 14.10 -13.98 11.60
C THR A 536 13.35 -14.71 12.72
N THR A 537 12.03 -14.61 12.75
CA THR A 537 11.14 -15.35 13.65
C THR A 537 11.27 -16.86 13.43
N ALA A 538 11.17 -17.30 12.18
CA ALA A 538 11.26 -18.71 11.82
C ALA A 538 12.63 -19.33 12.13
N LEU A 539 13.70 -18.54 12.05
CA LEU A 539 15.07 -18.99 12.34
C LEU A 539 15.25 -19.46 13.81
N GLY A 540 14.36 -19.12 14.73
CA GLY A 540 14.34 -19.70 16.07
C GLY A 540 14.21 -21.23 16.07
N ALA A 541 13.37 -21.78 15.19
CA ALA A 541 13.26 -23.23 15.02
C ALA A 541 14.54 -23.83 14.40
N ALA A 542 15.12 -23.14 13.41
CA ALA A 542 16.38 -23.55 12.80
C ALA A 542 17.55 -23.55 13.80
N ALA A 543 17.54 -22.68 14.82
CA ALA A 543 18.56 -22.65 15.86
C ALA A 543 18.58 -23.92 16.72
N ILE A 544 17.45 -24.61 16.85
CA ILE A 544 17.31 -25.87 17.58
C ILE A 544 17.71 -27.06 16.69
N LEU A 545 17.30 -27.05 15.42
CA LEU A 545 17.50 -28.16 14.48
C LEU A 545 18.89 -28.14 13.81
N GLY A 546 19.41 -26.96 13.49
CA GLY A 546 20.70 -26.75 12.83
C GLY A 546 21.88 -27.45 13.51
N PRO A 547 22.00 -27.42 14.86
CA PRO A 547 23.02 -28.20 15.58
C PRO A 547 23.02 -29.68 15.23
N VAL A 548 21.84 -30.30 15.15
CA VAL A 548 21.70 -31.72 14.82
C VAL A 548 22.20 -31.98 13.40
N VAL A 549 21.87 -31.10 12.45
CA VAL A 549 22.31 -31.17 11.06
C VAL A 549 23.83 -31.07 10.94
N THR A 550 24.46 -30.08 11.58
CA THR A 550 25.91 -29.91 11.50
C THR A 550 26.66 -31.04 12.20
N TYR A 551 26.13 -31.56 13.32
CA TYR A 551 26.66 -32.76 13.98
C TYR A 551 26.55 -34.00 13.09
N ALA A 552 25.41 -34.21 12.43
CA ALA A 552 25.19 -35.30 11.49
C ALA A 552 26.22 -35.27 10.35
N VAL A 553 26.37 -34.13 9.66
CA VAL A 553 27.37 -33.97 8.59
C VAL A 553 28.76 -34.26 9.14
N GLY A 554 29.15 -33.65 10.26
CA GLY A 554 30.44 -33.89 10.89
C GLY A 554 30.67 -35.35 11.29
N ARG A 555 29.61 -36.10 11.64
CA ARG A 555 29.68 -37.50 12.08
C ARG A 555 29.92 -38.46 10.91
N TRP A 556 29.40 -38.14 9.73
CA TRP A 556 29.44 -39.05 8.58
C TRP A 556 30.41 -38.62 7.48
N HIS A 557 30.90 -37.37 7.50
CA HIS A 557 31.81 -36.85 6.49
C HIS A 557 33.15 -37.62 6.46
N PRO A 558 33.69 -37.99 5.27
CA PRO A 558 34.93 -38.77 5.18
C PRO A 558 36.14 -38.08 5.81
N LYS A 559 36.34 -36.78 5.56
CA LYS A 559 37.47 -36.00 6.11
C LYS A 559 37.44 -35.78 7.63
N THR A 560 36.36 -36.18 8.32
CA THR A 560 36.22 -35.99 9.77
C THR A 560 36.35 -37.29 10.54
N ARG A 561 36.26 -38.45 9.86
CA ARG A 561 36.62 -39.73 10.42
C ARG A 561 38.14 -39.77 10.54
N ALA A 562 38.64 -40.00 11.75
CA ALA A 562 40.01 -40.48 11.88
C ALA A 562 40.05 -41.86 11.23
N GLU A 563 40.96 -42.09 10.29
CA GLU A 563 41.40 -43.46 10.04
C GLU A 563 42.01 -43.93 11.37
N SER A 564 41.31 -44.85 12.02
CA SER A 564 41.74 -45.48 13.27
C SER A 564 42.96 -46.35 13.06
#